data_AF-A0A9P8PLC7-F1
#
_entry.id   AF-A0A9P8PLC7-F1
#
_cell.length_a   1.000
_cell.length_b   1.000
_cell.length_c   1.000
_cell.angle_alpha   90.00
_cell.angle_beta   90.00
_cell.angle_gamma   90.00
#
_symmetry.space_group_name_H-M   'P 1'
#
loop_
_entity.id
_entity.type
_entity.pdbx_description
1 polymer ?
#
loop_
_entity_poly.entity_id
_entity_poly.type
_entity_poly.pdbx_seq_one_letter_code
_entity_poly.pdbx_strand_id
1 'polypeptide(L)'
;MSYTYPLPDLKEYDVSEKTGFLPEEMPLESLGPYYEPWERIARVLPALVLTKRVRSVVDALPVLSVSHLQSEAEYRRAYSILGFLAHSYIWGVAEPTNRLPEALAEPWIAISEHLRLPPIATYAGLCLWNFRLILPDSDTELLDNIQTI
;
A
#
# COMPACT_ATOMS: atom_id res chain seq x y z
N MET A 1 36.37 19.28 25.53
CA MET A 1 35.61 18.04 25.82
C MET A 1 34.92 17.65 24.53
N SER A 2 35.33 16.56 23.87
CA SER A 2 34.60 16.05 22.71
C SER A 2 33.40 15.25 23.23
N TYR A 3 32.19 15.73 22.96
CA TYR A 3 30.99 14.93 23.17
C TYR A 3 30.92 13.90 22.04
N THR A 4 31.42 12.69 22.28
CA THR A 4 31.11 11.54 21.44
C THR A 4 29.77 10.99 21.89
N TYR A 5 28.70 11.47 21.26
CA TYR A 5 27.42 10.77 21.33
C TYR A 5 27.57 9.43 20.60
N PRO A 6 27.12 8.30 21.18
CA PRO A 6 27.09 7.04 20.45
C PRO A 6 26.18 7.20 19.23
N LEU A 7 26.56 6.59 18.10
CA LEU A 7 25.71 6.53 16.93
C LEU A 7 24.42 5.78 17.29
N PRO A 8 23.23 6.26 16.89
CA PRO A 8 21.97 5.57 17.17
C PRO A 8 21.91 4.19 16.51
N ASP A 9 21.24 3.23 17.15
CA ASP A 9 20.91 1.94 16.51
C ASP A 9 19.78 2.17 15.50
N LEU A 10 20.06 1.92 14.21
CA LEU A 10 19.11 2.14 13.13
C LEU A 10 17.82 1.32 13.28
N LYS A 11 17.89 0.16 13.95
CA LYS A 11 16.72 -0.69 14.19
C LYS A 11 15.67 -0.03 15.09
N GLU A 12 16.08 0.86 15.99
CA GLU A 12 15.15 1.62 16.83
C GLU A 12 14.32 2.64 16.04
N TYR A 13 14.69 2.90 14.78
CA TYR A 13 14.03 3.85 13.88
C TYR A 13 13.40 3.18 12.66
N ASP A 14 13.28 1.85 12.65
CA ASP A 14 12.84 1.05 11.50
C ASP A 14 13.67 1.34 10.23
N VAL A 15 14.97 1.58 10.38
CA VAL A 15 15.91 1.79 9.28
C VAL A 15 16.82 0.58 9.13
N SER A 16 16.86 0.01 7.94
CA SER A 16 17.78 -1.06 7.58
C SER A 16 19.17 -0.50 7.24
N GLU A 17 20.21 -1.18 7.71
CA GLU A 17 21.60 -0.95 7.29
C GLU A 17 21.84 -1.29 5.81
N LYS A 18 21.01 -2.16 5.22
CA LYS A 18 21.16 -2.64 3.84
C LYS A 18 20.29 -1.86 2.86
N THR A 19 19.04 -1.62 3.24
CA THR A 19 18.00 -1.10 2.34
C THR A 19 17.47 0.27 2.76
N GLY A 20 18.02 0.87 3.83
CA GLY A 20 17.57 2.15 4.35
C GLY A 20 16.13 2.07 4.84
N PHE A 21 15.25 2.93 4.33
CA PHE A 21 13.82 2.93 4.69
C PHE A 21 12.99 1.88 3.93
N LEU A 22 13.58 1.16 2.98
CA LEU A 22 12.90 0.03 2.35
C LEU A 22 12.90 -1.17 3.30
N PRO A 23 11.81 -1.96 3.34
CA PRO A 23 11.81 -3.23 4.05
C PRO A 23 12.94 -4.15 3.59
N GLU A 24 13.53 -4.92 4.51
CA GLU A 24 14.53 -5.93 4.15
C GLU A 24 13.91 -7.13 3.44
N GLU A 25 12.66 -7.44 3.77
CA GLU A 25 11.85 -8.45 3.08
C GLU A 25 11.07 -7.81 1.93
N MET A 26 10.90 -8.54 0.84
CA MET A 26 10.11 -8.05 -0.30
C MET A 26 8.66 -7.76 0.12
N PRO A 27 8.06 -6.64 -0.32
CA PRO A 27 6.68 -6.36 -0.02
C PRO A 27 5.74 -7.47 -0.50
N LEU A 28 4.66 -7.68 0.24
CA LEU A 28 3.66 -8.69 -0.11
C LEU A 28 2.93 -8.29 -1.41
N GLU A 29 2.99 -9.16 -2.42
CA GLU A 29 2.39 -8.89 -3.73
C GLU A 29 0.87 -9.04 -3.76
N SER A 30 0.31 -9.91 -2.90
CA SER A 30 -1.13 -10.14 -2.84
C SER A 30 -1.60 -10.56 -1.45
N LEU A 31 -2.79 -10.08 -1.07
CA LEU A 31 -3.51 -10.51 0.12
C LEU A 31 -4.19 -11.87 -0.06
N GLY A 32 -4.56 -12.49 1.06
CA GLY A 32 -5.31 -13.75 1.05
C GLY A 32 -6.71 -13.64 0.41
N PRO A 33 -7.36 -14.78 0.11
CA PRO A 33 -8.60 -14.83 -0.69
C PRO A 33 -9.78 -13.99 -0.17
N TYR A 34 -9.83 -13.73 1.15
CA TYR A 34 -10.86 -12.88 1.75
C TYR A 34 -10.81 -11.43 1.20
N TYR A 35 -9.63 -10.93 0.87
CA TYR A 35 -9.38 -9.59 0.36
C TYR A 35 -9.33 -9.50 -1.17
N GLU A 36 -9.69 -10.58 -1.87
CA GLU A 36 -9.77 -10.62 -3.33
C GLU A 36 -10.64 -9.49 -3.94
N PRO A 37 -11.74 -9.01 -3.31
CA PRO A 37 -12.48 -7.87 -3.83
C PRO A 37 -11.62 -6.61 -4.00
N TRP A 38 -10.68 -6.35 -3.09
CA TRP A 38 -9.74 -5.23 -3.21
C TRP A 38 -8.68 -5.49 -4.28
N GLU A 39 -8.05 -6.67 -4.24
CA GLU A 39 -6.99 -7.06 -5.18
C GLU A 39 -7.44 -7.04 -6.65
N ARG A 40 -8.67 -7.49 -6.92
CA ARG A 40 -9.23 -7.47 -8.28
C ARG A 40 -9.34 -6.07 -8.84
N ILE A 41 -9.74 -5.11 -8.03
CA ILE A 41 -9.90 -3.71 -8.47
C ILE A 41 -8.52 -3.08 -8.64
N ALA A 42 -7.60 -3.31 -7.71
CA ALA A 42 -6.23 -2.80 -7.77
C ALA A 42 -5.53 -3.21 -9.08
N ARG A 43 -5.62 -4.49 -9.46
CA ARG A 43 -5.01 -5.04 -10.69
C ARG A 43 -5.46 -4.36 -11.98
N VAL A 44 -6.69 -3.86 -12.04
CA VAL A 44 -7.25 -3.21 -13.25
C VAL A 44 -7.50 -1.72 -13.06
N LEU A 45 -7.00 -1.14 -11.96
CA LEU A 45 -7.31 0.23 -11.55
C LEU A 45 -6.98 1.27 -12.65
N PRO A 46 -5.83 1.21 -13.36
CA PRO A 46 -5.56 2.16 -14.44
C PRO A 46 -6.63 2.15 -15.54
N ALA A 47 -7.13 0.96 -15.91
CA ALA A 47 -8.19 0.82 -16.90
C ALA A 47 -9.53 1.36 -16.38
N LEU A 48 -9.84 1.16 -15.10
CA LEU A 48 -11.06 1.71 -14.47
C LEU A 48 -11.03 3.24 -14.40
N VAL A 49 -9.88 3.85 -14.14
CA VAL A 49 -9.70 5.30 -14.15
C VAL A 49 -9.83 5.85 -15.57
N LEU A 50 -9.17 5.22 -16.55
CA LEU A 50 -9.23 5.62 -17.96
C LEU A 50 -10.66 5.56 -18.51
N THR A 51 -11.41 4.50 -18.15
CA THR A 51 -12.80 4.28 -18.60
C THR A 51 -13.84 4.95 -17.71
N LYS A 52 -13.43 5.68 -16.66
CA LYS A 52 -14.32 6.38 -15.71
C LYS A 52 -15.31 5.45 -14.97
N ARG A 53 -14.91 4.20 -14.75
CA ARG A 53 -15.72 3.14 -14.09
C ARG A 53 -15.35 2.88 -12.64
N VAL A 54 -14.30 3.52 -12.12
CA VAL A 54 -13.78 3.24 -10.77
C VAL A 54 -14.85 3.38 -9.68
N ARG A 55 -15.69 4.43 -9.72
CA ARG A 55 -16.74 4.65 -8.70
C ARG A 55 -17.77 3.52 -8.70
N SER A 56 -18.34 3.18 -9.85
CA SER A 56 -19.38 2.13 -9.91
C SER A 56 -18.87 0.76 -9.47
N VAL A 57 -17.58 0.47 -9.64
CA VAL A 57 -16.97 -0.78 -9.17
C VAL A 57 -16.72 -0.74 -7.66
N VAL A 58 -16.21 0.38 -7.14
CA VAL A 58 -15.98 0.57 -5.70
C VAL A 58 -17.31 0.62 -4.92
N ASP A 59 -18.35 1.25 -5.45
CA ASP A 59 -19.67 1.36 -4.82
C ASP A 59 -20.35 -0.03 -4.67
N ALA A 60 -19.90 -1.03 -5.43
CA ALA A 60 -20.37 -2.41 -5.34
C ALA A 60 -19.53 -3.27 -4.37
N LEU A 61 -18.49 -2.72 -3.75
CA LEU A 61 -17.67 -3.44 -2.77
C LEU A 61 -18.45 -3.68 -1.47
N PRO A 62 -18.33 -4.88 -0.88
CA PRO A 62 -18.70 -5.06 0.52
C PRO A 62 -17.70 -4.35 1.43
N VAL A 63 -18.16 -3.96 2.63
CA VAL A 63 -17.26 -3.59 3.73
C VAL A 63 -16.55 -4.87 4.20
N LEU A 64 -15.23 -4.92 4.07
CA LEU A 64 -14.42 -6.07 4.52
C LEU A 64 -13.80 -5.80 5.88
N SER A 65 -13.81 -6.80 6.75
CA SER A 65 -13.17 -6.73 8.07
C SER A 65 -11.64 -6.79 7.95
N VAL A 66 -10.94 -5.99 8.74
CA VAL A 66 -9.47 -6.02 8.82
C VAL A 66 -8.96 -7.13 9.75
N SER A 67 -9.85 -7.84 10.44
CA SER A 67 -9.50 -8.90 11.40
C SER A 67 -8.85 -10.16 10.80
N HIS A 68 -8.83 -10.28 9.47
CA HIS A 68 -8.18 -11.41 8.78
C HIS A 68 -6.74 -11.08 8.35
N LEU A 69 -6.27 -9.84 8.54
CA LEU A 69 -4.86 -9.49 8.39
C LEU A 69 -4.09 -10.03 9.60
N GLN A 70 -3.02 -10.77 9.37
CA GLN A 70 -2.24 -11.48 10.40
C GLN A 70 -0.81 -10.97 10.52
N SER A 71 -0.31 -10.23 9.54
CA SER A 71 1.08 -9.77 9.48
C SER A 71 1.20 -8.30 9.08
N GLU A 72 2.30 -7.66 9.48
CA GLU A 72 2.63 -6.28 9.06
C GLU A 72 2.66 -6.13 7.53
N ALA A 73 3.15 -7.14 6.81
CA ALA A 73 3.19 -7.13 5.36
C ALA A 73 1.77 -7.08 4.74
N GLU A 74 0.82 -7.81 5.31
CA GLU A 74 -0.59 -7.75 4.90
C GLU A 74 -1.22 -6.39 5.23
N TYR A 75 -0.97 -5.83 6.41
CA TYR A 75 -1.43 -4.47 6.75
C TYR A 75 -0.88 -3.42 5.79
N ARG A 76 0.42 -3.48 5.47
CA ARG A 76 1.06 -2.56 4.50
C ARG A 76 0.47 -2.70 3.11
N ARG A 77 0.27 -3.92 2.61
CA ARG A 77 -0.37 -4.18 1.31
C ARG A 77 -1.81 -3.66 1.26
N ALA A 78 -2.60 -3.94 2.30
CA ALA A 78 -3.98 -3.46 2.40
C ALA A 78 -4.04 -1.92 2.44
N TYR A 79 -3.16 -1.28 3.21
CA TYR A 79 -3.03 0.18 3.25
C TYR A 79 -2.71 0.77 1.86
N SER A 80 -1.75 0.17 1.14
CA SER A 80 -1.39 0.60 -0.22
C SER A 80 -2.58 0.48 -1.17
N ILE A 81 -3.25 -0.68 -1.22
CA ILE A 81 -4.42 -0.88 -2.09
C ILE A 81 -5.51 0.15 -1.79
N LEU A 82 -5.92 0.27 -0.53
CA LEU A 82 -6.98 1.21 -0.13
C LEU A 82 -6.60 2.65 -0.42
N GLY A 83 -5.32 3.03 -0.27
CA GLY A 83 -4.80 4.33 -0.68
C GLY A 83 -4.99 4.61 -2.17
N PHE A 84 -4.62 3.67 -3.04
CA PHE A 84 -4.82 3.78 -4.49
C PHE A 84 -6.31 3.82 -4.87
N LEU A 85 -7.14 2.96 -4.27
CA LEU A 85 -8.58 2.94 -4.54
C LEU A 85 -9.26 4.22 -4.09
N ALA A 86 -8.97 4.72 -2.89
CA ALA A 86 -9.53 5.96 -2.35
C ALA A 86 -9.17 7.17 -3.22
N HIS A 87 -7.91 7.31 -3.60
CA HIS A 87 -7.47 8.42 -4.47
C HIS A 87 -8.09 8.32 -5.86
N SER A 88 -8.20 7.11 -6.41
CA SER A 88 -8.87 6.89 -7.69
C SER A 88 -10.38 7.15 -7.62
N TYR A 89 -11.03 6.87 -6.49
CA TYR A 89 -12.45 7.17 -6.28
C TYR A 89 -12.71 8.68 -6.21
N ILE A 90 -11.87 9.39 -5.47
CA ILE A 90 -11.95 10.84 -5.28
C ILE A 90 -11.67 11.55 -6.59
N TRP A 91 -10.54 11.26 -7.24
CA TRP A 91 -10.01 12.06 -8.36
C TRP A 91 -10.18 11.42 -9.75
N GLY A 92 -10.48 10.12 -9.83
CA GLY A 92 -10.41 9.35 -11.09
C GLY A 92 -11.55 9.58 -12.08
N VAL A 93 -12.53 10.43 -11.76
CA VAL A 93 -13.66 10.76 -12.64
C VAL A 93 -13.74 12.26 -12.93
N ALA A 94 -14.75 12.70 -13.70
CA ALA A 94 -14.85 14.09 -14.16
C ALA A 94 -14.93 15.09 -13.01
N GLU A 95 -15.82 14.84 -12.04
CA GLU A 95 -16.02 15.71 -10.88
C GLU A 95 -15.51 15.04 -9.61
N PRO A 96 -14.51 15.62 -8.92
CA PRO A 96 -14.03 15.10 -7.65
C PRO A 96 -15.12 15.01 -6.58
N THR A 97 -14.97 14.10 -5.63
CA THR A 97 -15.86 13.95 -4.47
C THR A 97 -15.09 14.09 -3.18
N ASN A 98 -15.69 14.68 -2.16
CA ASN A 98 -15.12 14.77 -0.81
C ASN A 98 -15.63 13.68 0.15
N ARG A 99 -16.33 12.67 -0.38
CA ARG A 99 -16.88 11.55 0.40
C ARG A 99 -16.40 10.22 -0.17
N LEU A 100 -15.80 9.40 0.69
CA LEU A 100 -15.49 8.01 0.41
C LEU A 100 -16.64 7.10 0.89
N PRO A 101 -16.91 5.99 0.19
CA PRO A 101 -17.85 4.98 0.67
C PRO A 101 -17.26 4.23 1.87
N GLU A 102 -18.14 3.73 2.76
CA GLU A 102 -17.77 2.97 3.96
C GLU A 102 -16.88 1.76 3.63
N ALA A 103 -17.12 1.12 2.49
CA ALA A 103 -16.34 -0.02 1.99
C ALA A 103 -14.84 0.29 1.78
N LEU A 104 -14.46 1.57 1.67
CA LEU A 104 -13.07 2.00 1.67
C LEU A 104 -12.69 2.71 2.97
N ALA A 105 -13.55 3.60 3.48
CA ALA A 105 -13.23 4.47 4.60
C ALA A 105 -13.01 3.70 5.91
N GLU A 106 -13.91 2.78 6.27
CA GLU A 106 -13.82 2.03 7.53
C GLU A 106 -12.57 1.16 7.63
N PRO A 107 -12.28 0.25 6.67
CA PRO A 107 -11.09 -0.58 6.76
C PRO A 107 -9.82 0.26 6.68
N TRP A 108 -9.81 1.34 5.90
CA TRP A 108 -8.61 2.16 5.75
C TRP A 108 -8.28 2.92 7.03
N ILE A 109 -9.28 3.43 7.76
CA ILE A 109 -9.08 4.02 9.09
C ILE A 109 -8.50 3.00 10.05
N ALA A 110 -9.10 1.80 10.14
CA ALA A 110 -8.64 0.77 11.07
C ALA A 110 -7.20 0.29 10.78
N ILE A 111 -6.85 0.12 9.49
CA ILE A 111 -5.48 -0.22 9.07
C ILE A 111 -4.51 0.93 9.36
N SER A 112 -4.94 2.18 9.14
CA SER A 112 -4.13 3.37 9.40
C SER A 112 -3.81 3.52 10.88
N GLU A 113 -4.78 3.27 11.76
CA GLU A 113 -4.58 3.24 13.21
C GLU A 113 -3.57 2.16 13.64
N HIS A 114 -3.69 0.96 13.07
CA HIS A 114 -2.75 -0.15 13.32
C HIS A 114 -1.31 0.23 12.93
N LEU A 115 -1.13 0.77 11.72
CA LEU A 115 0.17 1.18 11.17
C LEU A 115 0.68 2.51 11.73
N ARG A 116 -0.11 3.22 12.55
CA ARG A 116 0.17 4.59 13.04
C ARG A 116 0.46 5.57 11.91
N LEU A 117 -0.25 5.42 10.80
CA LEU A 117 -0.21 6.33 9.65
C LEU A 117 -1.54 7.07 9.50
N PRO A 118 -1.57 8.23 8.84
CA PRO A 118 -2.82 8.84 8.43
C PRO A 118 -3.48 8.05 7.28
N PRO A 119 -4.83 8.03 7.19
CA PRO A 119 -5.58 7.46 6.05
C PRO A 119 -5.53 8.40 4.84
N ILE A 120 -4.33 8.59 4.32
CA ILE A 120 -4.01 9.33 3.09
C ILE A 120 -2.91 8.57 2.36
N ALA A 121 -2.76 8.77 1.05
CA ALA A 121 -1.69 8.10 0.32
C ALA A 121 -0.34 8.69 0.72
N THR A 122 0.40 7.97 1.57
CA THR A 122 1.74 8.35 2.04
C THR A 122 2.82 7.78 1.12
N TYR A 123 4.02 8.34 1.19
CA TYR A 123 5.18 7.82 0.45
C TYR A 123 5.49 6.35 0.82
N ALA A 124 5.25 5.96 2.08
CA ALA A 124 5.39 4.58 2.51
C ALA A 124 4.47 3.64 1.71
N GLY A 125 3.17 3.96 1.64
CA GLY A 125 2.19 3.15 0.92
C GLY A 125 2.33 3.20 -0.61
N LEU A 126 2.74 4.32 -1.18
CA LEU A 126 2.84 4.50 -2.63
C LEU A 126 4.15 3.99 -3.24
N CYS A 127 5.24 3.99 -2.45
CA CYS A 127 6.59 3.71 -2.95
C CYS A 127 7.27 2.61 -2.14
N LEU A 128 7.51 2.82 -0.83
CA LEU A 128 8.35 1.92 -0.04
C LEU A 128 7.78 0.50 0.09
N TRP A 129 6.47 0.35 0.02
CA TRP A 129 5.78 -0.94 0.10
C TRP A 129 5.18 -1.40 -1.24
N ASN A 130 5.50 -0.70 -2.33
CA ASN A 130 4.89 -0.90 -3.64
C ASN A 130 5.94 -1.23 -4.71
N PHE A 131 6.72 -2.29 -4.48
CA PHE A 131 7.65 -2.80 -5.47
C PHE A 131 7.79 -4.32 -5.36
N ARG A 132 8.14 -4.95 -6.49
CA ARG A 132 8.47 -6.36 -6.60
C ARG A 132 9.54 -6.57 -7.68
N LEU A 133 10.13 -7.75 -7.68
CA LEU A 133 11.04 -8.14 -8.75
C LEU A 133 10.27 -8.47 -10.05
N ILE A 134 10.88 -8.17 -11.19
CA ILE A 134 10.37 -8.57 -12.51
C ILE A 134 10.69 -10.05 -12.75
N LEU A 135 11.94 -10.42 -12.54
CA LEU A 135 12.46 -11.78 -12.66
C LEU A 135 13.06 -12.21 -11.31
N PRO A 136 12.38 -13.09 -10.55
CA PRO A 136 12.97 -13.73 -9.40
C PRO A 136 14.25 -14.50 -9.82
N ASP A 137 15.28 -14.48 -8.98
CA ASP A 137 16.54 -15.23 -9.19
C ASP A 137 17.41 -14.78 -10.38
N SER A 138 17.21 -13.56 -10.89
CA SER A 138 18.09 -12.99 -11.92
C SER A 138 19.36 -12.36 -11.31
N ASP A 139 20.51 -12.54 -11.96
CA ASP A 139 21.77 -11.83 -11.66
C ASP A 139 21.78 -10.36 -12.14
N THR A 140 20.64 -9.85 -12.63
CA THR A 140 20.49 -8.46 -13.11
C THR A 140 20.59 -7.47 -11.96
N GLU A 141 21.13 -6.27 -12.24
CA GLU A 141 21.12 -5.16 -11.29
C GLU A 141 19.69 -4.88 -10.77
N LEU A 142 19.57 -4.63 -9.45
CA LEU A 142 18.28 -4.49 -8.78
C LEU A 142 17.37 -3.45 -9.45
N LEU A 143 17.92 -2.29 -9.82
CA LEU A 143 17.13 -1.18 -10.38
C LEU A 143 16.51 -1.54 -11.74
N ASP A 144 17.19 -2.35 -12.55
CA ASP A 144 16.68 -2.80 -13.83
C ASP A 144 15.71 -4.00 -13.70
N ASN A 145 15.59 -4.56 -12.50
CA ASN A 145 14.77 -5.73 -12.20
C ASN A 145 13.62 -5.46 -11.20
N ILE A 146 13.25 -4.20 -10.96
CA ILE A 146 12.10 -3.84 -10.10
C ILE A 146 10.96 -3.22 -10.90
N GLN A 147 9.74 -3.47 -10.44
CA GLN A 147 8.54 -2.78 -10.89
C GLN A 147 7.58 -2.55 -9.73
N THR A 148 6.59 -1.68 -9.92
CA THR A 148 5.49 -1.53 -8.96
C THR A 148 4.61 -2.78 -8.95
N ILE A 149 3.97 -3.07 -7.81
CA ILE A 149 3.10 -4.25 -7.65
C ILE A 149 1.78 -4.03 -8.37
#